data_AF-A0A7X0C1F9-F1
#
_entry.id   AF-A0A7X0C1F9-F1
#
_cell.length_a   1.000
_cell.length_b   1.000
_cell.length_c   1.000
_cell.angle_alpha   90.00
_cell.angle_beta   90.00
_cell.angle_gamma   90.00
#
_symmetry.space_group_name_H-M   'P 1'
#
loop_
_entity.id
_entity.type
_entity.pdbx_description
1 polymer ?
#
loop_
_entity_poly.entity_id
_entity_poly.type
_entity_poly.pdbx_seq_one_letter_code
_entity_poly.pdbx_strand_id
1 'polypeptide(L)'
;MAARLVPYGGATWQTRCPGTSLSWHEGTLTAADAVTGQSVSLTPAALYHYCYGQEVVGVDGKPEPRPVTGLAALDADGLVLLDLPGAWHAPFVHHFTVAAGLPVVDARRAPSGQVRAVLAGRAPGWRRLSGLPRPWLWRWRLPIAVGAGVAGLALMTYLAMSGAWLAWRGIASLGRLVLDLVDAKWLAMAFSPLLLVVRPVAARMHRLRTRRGTVLGPPGGPHLQVRQGWLHVTRGKHTIEKFLLARAGGLAAGLLVYRCEGGAGLVVTDRFGHPLHHLPGPWPHDDVHRFATRNKLELRVRSFSRAEYVALIRSCRDASP
;
A
#
# COMPACT_ATOMS: atom_id res chain seq x y z
N MET A 1 -36.84 -10.13 -2.10
CA MET A 1 -36.24 -9.11 -2.98
C MET A 1 -34.75 -9.05 -2.69
N ALA A 2 -33.92 -8.96 -3.73
CA ALA A 2 -32.48 -8.82 -3.57
C ALA A 2 -32.13 -7.41 -3.06
N ALA A 3 -31.49 -7.30 -1.90
CA ALA A 3 -30.97 -6.03 -1.44
C ALA A 3 -29.73 -5.68 -2.27
N ARG A 4 -29.63 -4.43 -2.75
CA ARG A 4 -28.49 -3.93 -3.49
C ARG A 4 -28.00 -2.62 -2.89
N LEU A 5 -26.69 -2.50 -2.71
CA LEU A 5 -26.03 -1.30 -2.24
C LEU A 5 -24.96 -0.89 -3.26
N VAL A 6 -25.04 0.36 -3.69
CA VAL A 6 -24.05 0.99 -4.57
C VAL A 6 -23.36 2.09 -3.76
N PRO A 7 -22.04 2.25 -3.88
CA PRO A 7 -21.31 3.33 -3.26
C PRO A 7 -21.89 4.65 -3.75
N TYR A 8 -22.03 5.57 -2.81
CA TYR A 8 -22.60 6.88 -3.09
C TYR A 8 -21.45 7.87 -3.24
N GLY A 9 -21.31 8.40 -4.45
CA GLY A 9 -20.32 9.43 -4.74
C GLY A 9 -20.91 10.82 -4.66
N GLY A 10 -20.71 11.51 -3.54
CA GLY A 10 -20.48 12.94 -3.62
C GLY A 10 -19.06 13.13 -4.13
N ALA A 11 -18.91 13.75 -5.31
CA ALA A 11 -17.60 14.21 -5.77
C ALA A 11 -17.12 15.34 -4.85
N THR A 12 -16.53 15.00 -3.70
CA THR A 12 -15.54 15.93 -3.14
C THR A 12 -14.31 15.79 -4.02
N TRP A 13 -13.62 16.90 -4.29
CA TRP A 13 -12.47 16.98 -5.22
C TRP A 13 -11.35 15.97 -4.90
N GLN A 14 -11.41 15.31 -3.74
CA GLN A 14 -10.34 14.49 -3.16
C GLN A 14 -10.68 12.99 -2.99
N THR A 15 -11.92 12.53 -3.21
CA THR A 15 -12.28 11.09 -3.11
C THR A 15 -13.06 10.61 -4.33
N ARG A 16 -12.52 9.61 -5.05
CA ARG A 16 -13.22 8.95 -6.17
C ARG A 16 -14.21 7.93 -5.62
N CYS A 17 -15.45 7.97 -6.11
CA CYS A 17 -16.43 6.92 -5.83
C CYS A 17 -15.93 5.60 -6.45
N PRO A 18 -15.82 4.51 -5.67
CA PRO A 18 -15.43 3.22 -6.23
C PRO A 18 -16.53 2.68 -7.15
N GLY A 19 -16.17 1.96 -8.20
CA GLY A 19 -17.10 1.23 -9.06
C GLY A 19 -17.50 -0.14 -8.52
N THR A 20 -17.49 -0.32 -7.20
CA THR A 20 -17.94 -1.57 -6.54
C THR A 20 -19.45 -1.55 -6.32
N SER A 21 -20.10 -2.70 -6.24
CA SER A 21 -21.49 -2.82 -5.80
C SER A 21 -21.67 -4.07 -4.97
N LEU A 22 -22.60 -4.02 -4.02
CA LEU A 22 -22.95 -5.12 -3.14
C LEU A 22 -24.37 -5.59 -3.46
N SER A 23 -24.57 -6.90 -3.51
CA SER A 23 -25.88 -7.52 -3.49
C SER A 23 -25.94 -8.62 -2.45
N TRP A 24 -27.13 -8.84 -1.89
CA TRP A 24 -27.39 -9.90 -0.91
C TRP A 24 -28.47 -10.84 -1.43
N HIS A 25 -28.14 -12.13 -1.48
CA HIS A 25 -29.04 -13.19 -1.93
C HIS A 25 -28.81 -14.43 -1.05
N GLU A 26 -29.88 -14.93 -0.41
CA GLU A 26 -29.90 -16.23 0.29
C GLU A 26 -28.72 -16.44 1.27
N GLY A 27 -28.40 -15.43 2.08
CA GLY A 27 -27.29 -15.53 3.05
C GLY A 27 -25.91 -15.24 2.48
N THR A 28 -25.81 -14.95 1.18
CA THR A 28 -24.54 -14.68 0.48
C THR A 28 -24.45 -13.21 0.07
N LEU A 29 -23.36 -12.56 0.48
CA LEU A 29 -22.95 -11.24 0.01
C LEU A 29 -22.11 -11.40 -1.25
N THR A 30 -22.54 -10.79 -2.35
CA THR A 30 -21.76 -10.68 -3.58
C THR A 30 -21.29 -9.25 -3.77
N ALA A 31 -19.98 -9.08 -3.89
CA ALA A 31 -19.33 -7.81 -4.19
C ALA A 31 -18.78 -7.84 -5.62
N ALA A 32 -19.29 -6.97 -6.49
CA ALA A 32 -18.87 -6.86 -7.88
C ALA A 32 -18.15 -5.53 -8.13
N ASP A 33 -16.93 -5.59 -8.66
CA ASP A 33 -16.14 -4.44 -9.10
C ASP A 33 -16.32 -4.24 -10.61
N ALA A 34 -17.12 -3.23 -10.99
CA ALA A 34 -17.40 -2.91 -12.39
C ALA A 34 -16.17 -2.43 -13.16
N VAL A 35 -15.11 -1.98 -12.48
CA VAL A 35 -13.88 -1.47 -13.12
C VAL A 35 -12.96 -2.62 -13.52
N THR A 36 -12.82 -3.61 -12.64
CA THR A 36 -11.94 -4.76 -12.88
C THR A 36 -12.67 -5.97 -13.46
N GLY A 37 -14.01 -6.00 -13.38
CA GLY A 37 -14.84 -7.15 -13.72
C GLY A 37 -14.77 -8.28 -12.67
N GLN A 38 -14.09 -8.07 -11.54
CA GLN A 38 -13.98 -9.07 -10.49
C GLN A 38 -15.25 -9.12 -9.65
N SER A 39 -15.65 -10.33 -9.26
CA SER A 39 -16.74 -10.56 -8.31
C SER A 39 -16.27 -11.51 -7.22
N VAL A 40 -16.70 -11.26 -5.98
CA VAL A 40 -16.41 -12.09 -4.81
C VAL A 40 -17.72 -12.36 -4.08
N SER A 41 -17.99 -13.63 -3.79
CA SER A 41 -19.16 -14.06 -3.04
C SER A 41 -18.70 -14.67 -1.72
N LEU A 42 -19.32 -14.27 -0.60
CA LEU A 42 -18.94 -14.68 0.75
C LEU A 42 -20.15 -14.63 1.69
N THR A 43 -20.04 -15.30 2.84
CA THR A 43 -21.08 -15.35 3.89
C THR A 43 -20.56 -14.62 5.15
N PRO A 44 -20.61 -13.28 5.19
CA PRO A 44 -20.13 -12.51 6.33
C PRO A 44 -21.09 -12.62 7.51
N ALA A 45 -20.55 -12.49 8.73
CA ALA A 45 -21.36 -12.38 9.94
C ALA A 45 -21.82 -10.94 10.18
N ALA A 46 -21.05 -9.94 9.75
CA ALA A 46 -21.37 -8.52 9.91
C ALA A 46 -20.71 -7.64 8.85
N LEU A 47 -21.23 -6.42 8.70
CA LEU A 47 -20.54 -5.33 8.01
C LEU A 47 -19.89 -4.38 9.01
N TYR A 48 -18.76 -3.80 8.63
CA TYR A 48 -17.99 -2.85 9.42
C TYR A 48 -17.82 -1.56 8.62
N HIS A 49 -18.59 -0.53 8.97
CA HIS A 49 -18.54 0.76 8.32
C HIS A 49 -17.53 1.65 9.02
N TYR A 50 -16.45 2.02 8.33
CA TYR A 50 -15.29 2.60 8.99
C TYR A 50 -14.89 3.97 8.42
N CYS A 51 -14.24 4.76 9.27
CA CYS A 51 -13.53 5.98 8.93
C CYS A 51 -12.32 6.10 9.86
N TYR A 52 -11.12 6.33 9.32
CA TYR A 52 -9.94 6.60 10.12
C TYR A 52 -9.04 7.66 9.47
N GLY A 53 -8.30 8.41 10.27
CA GLY A 53 -7.32 9.39 9.79
C GLY A 53 -6.03 8.71 9.34
N GLN A 54 -5.52 9.14 8.19
CA GLN A 54 -4.18 8.79 7.71
C GLN A 54 -3.43 10.07 7.37
N GLU A 55 -2.21 10.21 7.88
CA GLU A 55 -1.33 11.31 7.46
C GLU A 55 -0.76 11.03 6.07
N VAL A 56 -0.95 11.97 5.15
CA VAL A 56 -0.38 11.95 3.80
C VAL A 56 0.45 13.21 3.63
N VAL A 57 1.56 13.14 2.89
CA VAL A 57 2.34 14.36 2.58
C VAL A 57 1.63 15.07 1.43
N GLY A 58 1.16 16.29 1.70
CA GLY A 58 0.55 17.19 0.72
C GLY A 58 1.55 17.68 -0.33
N VAL A 59 1.05 18.47 -1.28
CA VAL A 59 1.87 19.03 -2.37
C VAL A 59 3.02 19.88 -1.84
N ASP A 60 2.81 20.54 -0.70
CA ASP A 60 3.76 21.43 -0.04
C ASP A 60 4.80 20.69 0.83
N GLY A 61 4.80 19.35 0.82
CA GLY A 61 5.69 18.55 1.66
C GLY A 61 5.27 18.46 3.13
N LYS A 62 4.16 19.10 3.51
CA LYS A 62 3.60 19.08 4.88
C LYS A 62 2.67 17.87 5.09
N PRO A 63 2.59 17.31 6.31
CA PRO A 63 1.63 16.28 6.63
C PRO A 63 0.20 16.86 6.64
N GLU A 64 -0.69 16.26 5.87
CA GLU A 64 -2.10 16.57 5.78
C GLU A 64 -2.91 15.34 6.24
N PRO A 65 -3.86 15.52 7.19
CA PRO A 65 -4.73 14.45 7.60
C PRO A 65 -5.73 14.15 6.47
N ARG A 66 -5.75 12.90 6.01
CA ARG A 66 -6.71 12.41 5.03
C ARG A 66 -7.60 11.34 5.65
N PRO A 67 -8.93 11.52 5.66
CA PRO A 67 -9.83 10.46 6.08
C PRO A 67 -9.83 9.33 5.06
N VAL A 68 -9.73 8.11 5.55
CA VAL A 68 -9.92 6.88 4.79
C VAL A 68 -11.22 6.25 5.26
N THR A 69 -12.18 6.15 4.36
CA THR A 69 -13.49 5.54 4.62
C THR A 69 -13.65 4.26 3.82
N GLY A 70 -14.57 3.40 4.25
CA GLY A 70 -14.93 2.21 3.50
C GLY A 70 -15.89 1.32 4.27
N LEU A 71 -16.16 0.17 3.67
CA LEU A 71 -17.00 -0.87 4.23
C LEU A 71 -16.19 -2.16 4.20
N ALA A 72 -16.15 -2.90 5.31
CA ALA A 72 -15.55 -4.21 5.35
C ALA A 72 -16.61 -5.26 5.71
N ALA A 73 -16.48 -6.47 5.16
CA ALA A 73 -17.26 -7.61 5.56
C ALA A 73 -16.44 -8.46 6.54
N LEU A 74 -17.02 -8.78 7.69
CA LEU A 74 -16.37 -9.50 8.78
C LEU A 74 -16.87 -10.94 8.88
N ASP A 75 -16.00 -11.86 9.29
CA ASP A 75 -16.41 -13.19 9.73
C ASP A 75 -16.95 -13.18 11.17
N ALA A 76 -17.32 -14.36 11.69
CA ALA A 76 -17.88 -14.51 13.03
C ALA A 76 -16.94 -14.08 14.17
N ASP A 77 -15.61 -14.08 13.94
CA ASP A 77 -14.62 -13.70 14.94
C ASP A 77 -14.29 -12.19 14.89
N GLY A 78 -14.83 -11.48 13.89
CA GLY A 78 -14.57 -10.08 13.62
C GLY A 78 -13.35 -9.83 12.74
N LEU A 79 -12.86 -10.85 12.02
CA LEU A 79 -11.75 -10.71 11.06
C LEU A 79 -12.28 -10.31 9.68
N VAL A 80 -11.51 -9.52 8.95
CA VAL A 80 -11.90 -9.01 7.63
C VAL A 80 -11.82 -10.12 6.57
N LEU A 81 -12.95 -10.40 5.93
CA LEU A 81 -13.08 -11.23 4.73
C LEU A 81 -12.96 -10.40 3.46
N LEU A 82 -13.53 -9.20 3.46
CA LEU A 82 -13.54 -8.33 2.29
C LEU A 82 -13.39 -6.86 2.71
N ASP A 83 -12.44 -6.15 2.12
CA ASP A 83 -12.28 -4.70 2.28
C ASP A 83 -12.72 -3.94 1.01
N LEU A 84 -13.64 -2.98 1.17
CA LEU A 84 -14.22 -2.14 0.13
C LEU A 84 -13.97 -0.65 0.45
N PRO A 85 -12.75 -0.14 0.17
CA PRO A 85 -12.44 1.26 0.40
C PRO A 85 -13.30 2.18 -0.47
N GLY A 86 -13.73 3.31 0.10
CA GLY A 86 -14.54 4.30 -0.57
C GLY A 86 -15.61 4.90 0.34
N ALA A 87 -16.37 5.87 -0.17
CA ALA A 87 -17.46 6.47 0.57
C ALA A 87 -18.74 5.62 0.41
N TRP A 88 -19.36 5.28 1.54
CA TRP A 88 -20.64 4.56 1.58
C TRP A 88 -21.65 5.39 2.37
N HIS A 89 -22.82 5.66 1.77
CA HIS A 89 -23.83 6.49 2.43
C HIS A 89 -24.49 5.72 3.58
N ALA A 90 -24.32 6.20 4.82
CA ALA A 90 -24.75 5.46 6.01
C ALA A 90 -26.23 5.06 6.02
N PRO A 91 -27.19 5.93 5.65
CA PRO A 91 -28.59 5.52 5.53
C PRO A 91 -28.81 4.35 4.56
N PHE A 92 -28.05 4.31 3.45
CA PHE A 92 -28.17 3.22 2.48
C PHE A 92 -27.52 1.93 2.98
N VAL A 93 -26.39 2.03 3.67
CA VAL A 93 -25.76 0.89 4.35
C VAL A 93 -26.74 0.30 5.36
N HIS A 94 -27.36 1.16 6.20
CA HIS A 94 -28.32 0.73 7.21
C HIS A 94 -29.56 0.05 6.59
N HIS A 95 -30.13 0.65 5.54
CA HIS A 95 -31.28 0.05 4.84
C HIS A 95 -30.91 -1.30 4.20
N PHE A 96 -29.73 -1.40 3.59
CA PHE A 96 -29.23 -2.65 3.03
C PHE A 96 -29.07 -3.73 4.12
N THR A 97 -28.47 -3.39 5.26
CA THR A 97 -28.25 -4.33 6.38
C THR A 97 -29.55 -4.81 7.00
N VAL A 98 -30.55 -3.93 7.16
CA VAL A 98 -31.87 -4.31 7.66
C VAL A 98 -32.57 -5.24 6.68
N ALA A 99 -32.54 -4.93 5.38
CA ALA A 99 -33.14 -5.78 4.35
C ALA A 99 -32.43 -7.14 4.21
N ALA A 100 -31.12 -7.19 4.47
CA ALA A 100 -30.31 -8.40 4.42
C ALA A 100 -30.36 -9.24 5.72
N GLY A 101 -30.86 -8.69 6.82
CA GLY A 101 -30.75 -9.31 8.15
C GLY A 101 -29.30 -9.43 8.65
N LEU A 102 -28.41 -8.55 8.17
CA LEU A 102 -26.96 -8.60 8.42
C LEU A 102 -26.58 -7.46 9.38
N PRO A 103 -26.00 -7.70 10.56
CA PRO A 103 -25.65 -6.63 11.48
C PRO A 103 -24.57 -5.71 10.91
N VAL A 104 -24.61 -4.43 11.31
CA VAL A 104 -23.61 -3.42 10.95
C VAL A 104 -22.99 -2.81 12.20
N VAL A 105 -21.66 -2.74 12.21
CA VAL A 105 -20.87 -2.03 13.21
C VAL A 105 -20.46 -0.69 12.61
N ASP A 106 -20.97 0.42 13.16
CA ASP A 106 -20.59 1.77 12.75
C ASP A 106 -19.38 2.25 13.55
N ALA A 107 -18.20 2.14 12.95
CA ALA A 107 -16.93 2.53 13.53
C ALA A 107 -16.40 3.86 12.99
N ARG A 108 -17.22 4.67 12.33
CA ARG A 108 -16.78 5.95 11.75
C ARG A 108 -16.35 6.98 12.79
N ARG A 109 -16.81 6.85 14.03
CA ARG A 109 -16.43 7.70 15.18
C ARG A 109 -15.43 7.03 16.12
N ALA A 110 -15.03 5.79 15.83
CA ALA A 110 -14.08 5.08 16.66
C ALA A 110 -12.66 5.68 16.52
N PRO A 111 -11.79 5.53 17.53
CA PRO A 111 -10.40 5.93 17.44
C PRO A 111 -9.72 5.29 16.22
N SER A 112 -8.94 6.08 15.48
CA SER A 112 -8.33 5.62 14.22
C SER A 112 -7.42 4.40 14.40
N GLY A 113 -6.69 4.31 15.52
CA GLY A 113 -5.86 3.14 15.84
C GLY A 113 -6.68 1.85 15.99
N GLN A 114 -7.82 1.93 16.68
CA GLN A 114 -8.73 0.79 16.85
C GLN A 114 -9.31 0.34 15.50
N VAL A 115 -9.73 1.30 14.67
CA VAL A 115 -10.23 1.00 13.32
C VAL A 115 -9.16 0.30 12.48
N ARG A 116 -7.92 0.82 12.49
CA ARG A 116 -6.81 0.20 11.77
C ARG A 116 -6.47 -1.19 12.29
N ALA A 117 -6.49 -1.40 13.61
CA ALA A 117 -6.25 -2.70 14.23
C ALA A 117 -7.28 -3.75 13.77
N VAL A 118 -8.58 -3.40 13.77
CA VAL A 118 -9.65 -4.27 13.24
C VAL A 118 -9.42 -4.57 11.75
N LEU A 119 -9.16 -3.54 10.95
CA LEU A 119 -8.94 -3.71 9.49
C LEU A 119 -7.70 -4.53 9.15
N ALA A 120 -6.72 -4.59 10.04
CA ALA A 120 -5.52 -5.38 9.85
C ALA A 120 -5.73 -6.87 10.20
N GLY A 121 -6.75 -7.19 11.00
CA GLY A 121 -7.18 -8.56 11.26
C GLY A 121 -7.77 -9.20 10.00
N ARG A 122 -7.08 -10.17 9.41
CA ARG A 122 -7.45 -10.77 8.12
C ARG A 122 -7.88 -12.21 8.30
N ALA A 123 -9.08 -12.54 7.83
CA ALA A 123 -9.59 -13.89 7.79
C ALA A 123 -8.89 -14.71 6.67
N PRO A 124 -8.93 -16.05 6.73
CA PRO A 124 -8.52 -16.90 5.62
C PRO A 124 -9.29 -16.53 4.35
N GLY A 125 -8.59 -16.46 3.23
CA GLY A 125 -9.20 -16.11 1.95
C GLY A 125 -9.57 -14.64 1.77
N TRP A 126 -9.18 -13.75 2.71
CA TRP A 126 -9.52 -12.32 2.62
C TRP A 126 -9.18 -11.70 1.25
N ARG A 127 -9.97 -10.70 0.84
CA ARG A 127 -9.79 -9.95 -0.41
C ARG A 127 -10.00 -8.46 -0.20
N ARG A 128 -9.48 -7.66 -1.13
CA ARG A 128 -9.75 -6.23 -1.21
C ARG A 128 -10.18 -5.88 -2.61
N LEU A 129 -11.35 -5.25 -2.76
CA LEU A 129 -11.84 -4.74 -4.04
C LEU A 129 -11.83 -3.22 -3.98
N SER A 130 -10.85 -2.60 -4.65
CA SER A 130 -10.70 -1.14 -4.58
C SER A 130 -11.75 -0.38 -5.39
N GLY A 131 -12.32 -0.98 -6.45
CA GLY A 131 -13.24 -0.25 -7.34
C GLY A 131 -12.65 0.97 -8.03
N LEU A 132 -11.33 1.17 -7.95
CA LEU A 132 -10.63 2.30 -8.52
C LEU A 132 -9.89 1.84 -9.78
N PRO A 133 -9.95 2.63 -10.87
CA PRO A 133 -9.14 2.33 -12.05
C PRO A 133 -7.68 2.34 -11.64
N ARG A 134 -6.96 1.28 -12.02
CA ARG A 134 -5.50 1.23 -11.84
C ARG A 134 -4.91 2.52 -12.44
N PRO A 135 -3.91 3.15 -11.78
CA PRO A 135 -3.31 4.36 -12.29
C PRO A 135 -2.89 4.14 -13.75
N TRP A 136 -3.42 4.99 -14.63
CA TRP A 136 -3.38 4.92 -16.10
C TRP A 136 -1.96 4.74 -16.66
N LEU A 137 -0.93 5.01 -15.86
CA LEU A 137 0.49 4.89 -16.19
C LEU A 137 0.90 3.57 -16.87
N TRP A 138 0.15 2.45 -16.73
CA TRP A 138 0.40 1.25 -17.53
C TRP A 138 0.17 1.47 -19.04
N ARG A 139 -0.86 2.22 -19.43
CA ARG A 139 -1.16 2.54 -20.84
C ARG A 139 -0.07 3.39 -21.50
N TRP A 140 0.64 4.20 -20.71
CA TRP A 140 1.77 5.00 -21.21
C TRP A 140 3.09 4.22 -21.27
N ARG A 141 3.20 3.02 -20.66
CA ARG A 141 4.46 2.26 -20.67
C ARG A 141 4.87 1.85 -22.08
N LEU A 142 3.92 1.41 -22.90
CA LEU A 142 4.18 0.99 -24.27
C LEU A 142 4.63 2.16 -25.15
N PRO A 143 3.90 3.30 -25.25
CA PRO A 143 4.37 4.44 -26.04
C PRO A 143 5.66 5.06 -25.50
N ILE A 144 5.87 5.07 -24.18
CA ILE A 144 7.16 5.51 -23.59
C ILE A 144 8.30 4.56 -23.97
N ALA A 145 8.09 3.24 -23.89
CA ALA A 145 9.10 2.26 -24.26
C ALA A 145 9.41 2.30 -25.77
N VAL A 146 8.38 2.45 -26.61
CA VAL A 146 8.54 2.63 -28.06
C VAL A 146 9.28 3.93 -28.35
N GLY A 147 8.89 5.05 -27.73
CA GLY A 147 9.57 6.34 -27.88
C GLY A 147 11.04 6.29 -27.44
N ALA A 148 11.34 5.63 -26.32
CA ALA A 148 12.71 5.40 -25.86
C ALA A 148 13.50 4.49 -26.82
N GLY A 149 12.85 3.48 -27.40
CA GLY A 149 13.44 2.61 -28.41
C GLY A 149 13.79 3.36 -29.69
N VAL A 150 12.89 4.19 -30.21
CA VAL A 150 13.13 5.02 -31.41
C VAL A 150 14.21 6.05 -31.14
N ALA A 151 14.18 6.75 -29.99
CA ALA A 151 15.21 7.71 -29.61
C ALA A 151 16.59 7.04 -29.45
N GLY A 152 16.62 5.85 -28.84
CA GLY A 152 17.85 5.05 -28.72
C GLY A 152 18.39 4.61 -30.08
N LEU A 153 17.51 4.16 -30.98
CA LEU A 153 17.89 3.80 -32.35
C LEU A 153 18.40 5.01 -33.12
N ALA A 154 17.71 6.15 -33.05
CA ALA A 154 18.13 7.40 -33.68
C ALA A 154 19.49 7.89 -33.14
N LEU A 155 19.73 7.79 -31.82
CA LEU A 155 21.00 8.10 -31.21
C LEU A 155 22.12 7.14 -31.65
N MET A 156 21.85 5.84 -31.71
CA MET A 156 22.82 4.85 -32.19
C MET A 156 23.14 5.03 -33.68
N THR A 157 22.13 5.31 -34.51
CA THR A 157 22.32 5.64 -35.93
C THR A 157 23.07 6.95 -36.08
N TYR A 158 22.74 7.98 -35.29
CA TYR A 158 23.48 9.24 -35.26
C TYR A 158 24.92 9.02 -34.82
N LEU A 159 25.21 8.23 -33.79
CA LEU A 159 26.57 7.92 -33.35
C LEU A 159 27.33 7.06 -34.36
N ALA A 160 26.66 6.14 -35.06
CA ALA A 160 27.25 5.34 -36.13
C ALA A 160 27.58 6.22 -37.36
N MET A 161 26.67 7.11 -37.75
CA MET A 161 26.90 8.12 -38.79
C MET A 161 27.91 9.19 -38.36
N SER A 162 27.95 9.54 -37.07
CA SER A 162 28.92 10.48 -36.48
C SER A 162 30.28 9.84 -36.27
N GLY A 163 30.35 8.51 -36.15
CA GLY A 163 31.58 7.73 -36.23
C GLY A 163 32.22 7.85 -37.62
N ALA A 164 31.41 7.97 -38.67
CA ALA A 164 31.87 8.39 -40.01
C ALA A 164 32.22 9.91 -40.07
N TRP A 165 31.76 10.73 -39.12
CA TRP A 165 31.96 12.18 -39.01
C TRP A 165 33.15 12.61 -38.12
N LEU A 166 33.83 11.70 -37.42
CA LEU A 166 35.17 12.01 -36.87
C LEU A 166 36.18 12.34 -37.99
N ALA A 167 35.90 11.91 -39.22
CA ALA A 167 36.58 12.34 -40.44
C ALA A 167 36.18 13.76 -40.95
N TRP A 168 35.07 14.35 -40.47
CA TRP A 168 34.55 15.66 -40.91
C TRP A 168 34.56 16.75 -39.81
N ARG A 169 35.42 16.58 -38.80
CA ARG A 169 35.50 17.39 -37.57
C ARG A 169 35.57 18.93 -37.70
N GLY A 170 35.70 19.51 -38.89
CA GLY A 170 36.21 20.87 -39.09
C GLY A 170 35.19 21.99 -39.29
N ILE A 171 33.90 21.71 -39.53
CA ILE A 171 32.90 22.74 -39.88
C ILE A 171 31.84 22.81 -38.77
N ALA A 172 32.20 23.20 -37.55
CA ALA A 172 32.37 24.59 -37.12
C ALA A 172 31.03 25.31 -36.86
N SER A 173 30.74 25.36 -35.56
CA SER A 173 30.40 26.57 -34.80
C SER A 173 29.06 27.29 -35.01
N LEU A 174 28.34 27.15 -36.14
CA LEU A 174 27.14 27.97 -36.38
C LEU A 174 25.79 27.39 -35.89
N GLY A 175 25.70 26.09 -35.58
CA GLY A 175 24.44 25.46 -35.14
C GLY A 175 24.17 25.52 -33.62
N ARG A 176 25.14 26.02 -32.85
CA ARG A 176 25.24 25.88 -31.39
C ARG A 176 24.23 26.69 -30.57
N LEU A 177 23.53 27.64 -31.19
CA LEU A 177 22.59 28.57 -30.52
C LEU A 177 21.12 28.20 -30.74
N VAL A 178 20.81 27.37 -31.75
CA VAL A 178 19.44 26.93 -32.07
C VAL A 178 19.04 25.66 -31.29
N LEU A 179 20.02 24.84 -30.91
CA LEU A 179 19.83 23.64 -30.09
C LEU A 179 19.51 23.96 -28.61
N ASP A 180 20.12 25.00 -28.05
CA ASP A 180 19.92 25.40 -26.65
C ASP A 180 18.46 25.85 -26.35
N LEU A 181 17.68 26.26 -27.37
CA LEU A 181 16.28 26.71 -27.20
C LEU A 181 15.23 25.59 -27.39
N VAL A 182 15.60 24.50 -28.07
CA VAL A 182 14.74 23.30 -28.25
C VAL A 182 14.88 22.33 -27.07
N ASP A 183 15.91 22.54 -26.23
CA ASP A 183 16.36 21.67 -25.15
C ASP A 183 15.37 21.49 -23.99
N ALA A 184 14.54 22.47 -23.62
CA ALA A 184 13.69 22.32 -22.42
C ALA A 184 12.52 21.32 -22.56
N LYS A 185 11.99 21.13 -23.78
CA LYS A 185 10.86 20.18 -24.03
C LYS A 185 11.34 18.78 -24.40
N TRP A 186 12.50 18.67 -25.06
CA TRP A 186 13.11 17.36 -25.34
C TRP A 186 13.83 16.78 -24.13
N LEU A 187 14.24 17.56 -23.13
CA LEU A 187 14.66 17.05 -21.83
C LEU A 187 13.60 16.11 -21.21
N ALA A 188 12.30 16.42 -21.32
CA ALA A 188 11.25 15.53 -20.84
C ALA A 188 11.18 14.19 -21.64
N MET A 189 11.53 14.21 -22.93
CA MET A 189 11.57 13.03 -23.78
C MET A 189 12.88 12.23 -23.64
N ALA A 190 14.02 12.90 -23.46
CA ALA A 190 15.36 12.34 -23.27
C ALA A 190 15.60 11.79 -21.86
N PHE A 191 14.85 12.27 -20.86
CA PHE A 191 14.84 11.71 -19.50
C PHE A 191 13.75 10.63 -19.29
N SER A 192 12.93 10.37 -20.31
CA SER A 192 11.97 9.26 -20.33
C SER A 192 12.65 7.87 -20.23
N PRO A 193 13.79 7.61 -20.90
CA PRO A 193 14.62 6.43 -20.65
C PRO A 193 15.22 6.41 -19.24
N LEU A 194 15.54 7.57 -18.64
CA LEU A 194 16.07 7.64 -17.28
C LEU A 194 15.04 7.11 -16.27
N LEU A 195 13.74 7.38 -16.47
CA LEU A 195 12.67 6.79 -15.66
C LEU A 195 12.59 5.26 -15.76
N LEU A 196 13.01 4.68 -16.91
CA LEU A 196 13.12 3.23 -17.08
C LEU A 196 14.32 2.65 -16.30
N VAL A 197 15.39 3.42 -16.09
CA VAL A 197 16.59 3.01 -15.31
C VAL A 197 16.45 3.32 -13.81
N VAL A 198 15.73 4.38 -13.43
CA VAL A 198 15.54 4.78 -12.02
C VAL A 198 14.86 3.68 -11.22
N ARG A 199 13.87 2.97 -11.80
CA ARG A 199 13.17 1.86 -11.12
C ARG A 199 14.07 0.67 -10.80
N PRO A 200 14.83 0.08 -11.75
CA PRO A 200 15.73 -1.02 -11.45
C PRO A 200 16.87 -0.60 -10.51
N VAL A 201 17.39 0.63 -10.62
CA VAL A 201 18.39 1.15 -9.68
C VAL A 201 17.81 1.30 -8.28
N ALA A 202 16.65 1.93 -8.13
CA ALA A 202 15.96 2.06 -6.85
C ALA A 202 15.62 0.69 -6.24
N ALA A 203 15.18 -0.27 -7.07
CA ALA A 203 14.92 -1.64 -6.63
C ALA A 203 16.21 -2.35 -6.19
N ARG A 204 17.33 -2.17 -6.90
CA ARG A 204 18.64 -2.72 -6.52
C ARG A 204 19.13 -2.09 -5.22
N MET A 205 19.02 -0.78 -5.06
CA MET A 205 19.35 -0.08 -3.81
C MET A 205 18.48 -0.55 -2.65
N HIS A 206 17.17 -0.71 -2.87
CA HIS A 206 16.25 -1.27 -1.86
C HIS A 206 16.68 -2.67 -1.45
N ARG A 207 16.93 -3.57 -2.42
CA ARG A 207 17.44 -4.93 -2.15
C ARG A 207 18.76 -4.91 -1.39
N LEU A 208 19.69 -4.02 -1.72
CA LEU A 208 20.94 -3.86 -0.98
C LEU A 208 20.69 -3.40 0.46
N ARG A 209 19.78 -2.44 0.68
CA ARG A 209 19.40 -1.96 2.02
C ARG A 209 18.74 -3.06 2.86
N THR A 210 17.90 -3.88 2.23
CA THR A 210 17.24 -5.04 2.85
C THR A 210 18.26 -6.14 3.19
N ARG A 211 19.17 -6.46 2.26
CA ARG A 211 20.29 -7.39 2.52
C ARG A 211 21.21 -6.92 3.64
N ARG A 212 21.40 -5.60 3.79
CA ARG A 212 22.15 -5.02 4.90
C ARG A 212 21.35 -4.94 6.21
N GLY A 213 20.07 -5.31 6.24
CA GLY A 213 19.20 -5.19 7.42
C GLY A 213 18.89 -3.75 7.84
N THR A 214 19.09 -2.77 6.94
CA THR A 214 18.82 -1.34 7.23
C THR A 214 17.36 -0.96 7.00
N VAL A 215 16.66 -1.75 6.19
CA VAL A 215 15.25 -1.60 5.84
C VAL A 215 14.63 -3.00 5.82
N LEU A 216 13.42 -3.14 6.32
CA LEU A 216 12.65 -4.38 6.26
C LEU A 216 11.30 -4.10 5.60
N GLY A 217 10.96 -4.82 4.53
CA GLY A 217 9.66 -4.71 3.86
C GLY A 217 9.73 -4.56 2.34
N PRO A 218 8.58 -4.70 1.65
CA PRO A 218 8.51 -4.64 0.20
C PRO A 218 8.74 -3.22 -0.36
N PRO A 219 9.29 -3.08 -1.58
CA PRO A 219 9.44 -1.79 -2.22
C PRO A 219 8.07 -1.14 -2.48
N GLY A 220 7.85 0.07 -1.98
CA GLY A 220 6.59 0.82 -2.13
C GLY A 220 5.47 0.43 -1.15
N GLY A 221 5.66 -0.63 -0.35
CA GLY A 221 4.75 -0.99 0.74
C GLY A 221 5.15 -0.39 2.09
N PRO A 222 4.44 -0.77 3.17
CA PRO A 222 4.90 -0.49 4.52
C PRO A 222 6.25 -1.19 4.75
N HIS A 223 7.23 -0.45 5.24
CA HIS A 223 8.55 -0.94 5.57
C HIS A 223 9.02 -0.35 6.90
N LEU A 224 9.86 -1.09 7.61
CA LEU A 224 10.51 -0.67 8.83
C LEU A 224 11.92 -0.15 8.52
N GLN A 225 12.30 0.91 9.22
CA GLN A 225 13.66 1.44 9.21
C GLN A 225 14.01 2.00 10.59
N VAL A 226 15.26 1.83 11.01
CA VAL A 226 15.75 2.44 12.26
C VAL A 226 16.57 3.69 11.92
N ARG A 227 16.24 4.82 12.54
CA ARG A 227 16.99 6.09 12.43
C ARG A 227 17.11 6.72 13.82
N GLN A 228 18.34 7.10 14.23
CA GLN A 228 18.58 7.81 15.48
C GLN A 228 17.91 7.17 16.72
N GLY A 229 17.88 5.84 16.81
CA GLY A 229 17.25 5.12 17.94
C GLY A 229 15.71 4.97 17.84
N TRP A 230 15.08 5.45 16.78
CA TRP A 230 13.66 5.28 16.49
C TRP A 230 13.43 4.21 15.43
N LEU A 231 12.46 3.33 15.66
CA LEU A 231 11.90 2.43 14.67
C LEU A 231 10.74 3.13 13.96
N HIS A 232 10.91 3.42 12.68
CA HIS A 232 9.89 4.04 11.85
C HIS A 232 9.14 2.97 11.05
N VAL A 233 7.82 3.01 11.12
CA VAL A 233 6.93 2.35 10.17
C VAL A 233 6.64 3.34 9.07
N THR A 234 7.08 3.07 7.84
CA THR A 234 6.96 4.03 6.73
C THR A 234 6.30 3.40 5.50
N ARG A 235 5.50 4.16 4.77
CA ARG A 235 4.94 3.76 3.47
C ARG A 235 5.26 4.83 2.44
N GLY A 236 6.08 4.48 1.44
CA GLY A 236 6.64 5.47 0.52
C GLY A 236 7.51 6.49 1.26
N LYS A 237 7.17 7.78 1.15
CA LYS A 237 7.84 8.87 1.87
C LYS A 237 7.21 9.19 3.23
N HIS A 238 6.06 8.58 3.55
CA HIS A 238 5.28 8.91 4.73
C HIS A 238 5.71 8.04 5.91
N THR A 239 5.87 8.65 7.09
CA THR A 239 5.99 7.90 8.33
C THR A 239 4.60 7.70 8.90
N ILE A 240 4.21 6.43 9.04
CA ILE A 240 2.94 6.04 9.64
C ILE A 240 3.07 6.13 11.15
N GLU A 241 4.13 5.53 11.71
CA GLU A 241 4.31 5.41 13.16
C GLU A 241 5.80 5.43 13.54
N LYS A 242 6.12 5.86 14.75
CA LYS A 242 7.50 5.91 15.28
C LYS A 242 7.53 5.35 16.69
N PHE A 243 8.40 4.36 16.91
CA PHE A 243 8.64 3.81 18.23
C PHE A 243 10.07 4.08 18.68
N LEU A 244 10.23 4.68 19.86
CA LEU A 244 11.55 4.74 20.47
C LEU A 244 11.98 3.32 20.85
N LEU A 245 13.19 2.94 20.47
CA LEU A 245 13.72 1.62 20.78
C LEU A 245 14.01 1.48 22.28
N ALA A 246 13.84 0.29 22.84
CA ALA A 246 14.06 0.01 24.26
C ALA A 246 15.48 0.34 24.72
N ARG A 247 16.49 0.09 23.87
CA ARG A 247 17.89 0.49 24.12
C ARG A 247 18.11 2.00 24.24
N ALA A 248 17.15 2.81 23.76
CA ALA A 248 17.14 4.26 23.86
C ALA A 248 16.09 4.75 24.87
N GLY A 249 15.64 3.87 25.79
CA GLY A 249 14.64 4.19 26.82
C GLY A 249 13.18 4.04 26.38
N GLY A 250 12.92 3.57 25.16
CA GLY A 250 11.57 3.43 24.62
C GLY A 250 10.87 2.10 24.92
N LEU A 251 9.76 1.88 24.20
CA LEU A 251 8.92 0.68 24.34
C LEU A 251 9.28 -0.43 23.36
N ALA A 252 9.64 -0.11 22.11
CA ALA A 252 9.86 -1.13 21.08
C ALA A 252 11.14 -1.93 21.32
N ALA A 253 10.99 -3.22 21.59
CA ALA A 253 12.10 -4.11 21.93
C ALA A 253 12.23 -5.30 20.97
N GLY A 254 11.14 -5.70 20.31
CA GLY A 254 11.13 -6.92 19.52
C GLY A 254 10.21 -6.89 18.31
N LEU A 255 10.36 -7.93 17.50
CA LEU A 255 9.57 -8.24 16.32
C LEU A 255 9.01 -9.66 16.46
N LEU A 256 7.71 -9.81 16.23
CA LEU A 256 7.02 -11.09 16.19
C LEU A 256 6.55 -11.35 14.75
N VAL A 257 7.15 -12.33 14.08
CA VAL A 257 6.67 -12.85 12.80
C VAL A 257 5.69 -13.96 13.09
N TYR A 258 4.52 -13.90 12.46
CA TYR A 258 3.52 -14.92 12.68
C TYR A 258 2.93 -15.50 11.40
N ARG A 259 2.39 -16.72 11.53
CA ARG A 259 1.57 -17.40 10.51
C ARG A 259 0.29 -17.91 11.14
N CYS A 260 -0.84 -17.79 10.44
CA CYS A 260 -2.15 -18.27 10.87
C CYS A 260 -3.01 -18.57 9.63
N GLU A 261 -3.50 -19.81 9.48
CA GLU A 261 -4.49 -20.21 8.46
C GLU A 261 -4.24 -19.64 7.03
N GLY A 262 -2.98 -19.74 6.55
CA GLY A 262 -2.57 -19.25 5.23
C GLY A 262 -2.26 -17.74 5.16
N GLY A 263 -2.53 -17.00 6.24
CA GLY A 263 -2.07 -15.64 6.47
C GLY A 263 -0.71 -15.57 7.18
N ALA A 264 -0.06 -14.42 7.06
CA ALA A 264 1.16 -14.08 7.78
C ALA A 264 1.18 -12.59 8.10
N GLY A 265 2.04 -12.21 9.05
CA GLY A 265 2.23 -10.82 9.41
C GLY A 265 3.44 -10.61 10.31
N LEU A 266 3.68 -9.34 10.61
CA LEU A 266 4.69 -8.88 11.53
C LEU A 266 4.04 -8.02 12.61
N VAL A 267 4.49 -8.16 13.84
CA VAL A 267 4.06 -7.32 14.96
C VAL A 267 5.29 -6.70 15.61
N VAL A 268 5.28 -5.39 15.79
CA VAL A 268 6.26 -4.70 16.65
C VAL A 268 5.82 -4.93 18.10
N THR A 269 6.74 -5.36 18.96
CA THR A 269 6.44 -5.72 20.35
C THR A 269 7.29 -4.92 21.33
N ASP A 270 6.76 -4.78 22.55
CA ASP A 270 7.53 -4.24 23.66
C ASP A 270 8.47 -5.29 24.29
N ARG A 271 9.17 -4.92 25.36
CA ARG A 271 10.10 -5.80 26.09
C ARG A 271 9.43 -7.00 26.77
N PHE A 272 8.12 -6.95 26.98
CA PHE A 272 7.32 -8.01 27.59
C PHE A 272 6.62 -8.86 26.52
N GLY A 273 6.74 -8.50 25.24
CA GLY A 273 6.10 -9.16 24.13
C GLY A 273 4.68 -8.66 23.84
N HIS A 274 4.22 -7.56 24.46
CA HIS A 274 2.93 -6.98 24.13
C HIS A 274 2.98 -6.33 22.74
N PRO A 275 1.91 -6.47 21.93
CA PRO A 275 1.87 -5.91 20.60
C PRO A 275 1.71 -4.38 20.64
N LEU A 276 2.63 -3.69 19.98
CA LEU A 276 2.59 -2.24 19.78
C LEU A 276 1.96 -1.88 18.44
N HIS A 277 2.30 -2.61 17.37
CA HIS A 277 1.85 -2.29 16.02
C HIS A 277 1.78 -3.51 15.12
N HIS A 278 0.67 -3.70 14.43
CA HIS A 278 0.47 -4.84 13.52
C HIS A 278 0.65 -4.47 12.04
N LEU A 279 1.37 -5.32 11.32
CA LEU A 279 1.74 -5.18 9.91
C LEU A 279 1.36 -6.47 9.15
N PRO A 280 0.12 -6.58 8.66
CA PRO A 280 -0.35 -7.77 8.00
C PRO A 280 0.29 -7.97 6.61
N GLY A 281 0.53 -9.22 6.23
CA GLY A 281 1.14 -9.60 4.96
C GLY A 281 2.42 -10.41 5.12
N PRO A 282 2.98 -10.93 4.02
CA PRO A 282 4.19 -11.74 4.09
C PRO A 282 5.43 -10.89 4.40
N TRP A 283 6.24 -11.38 5.35
CA TRP A 283 7.53 -10.81 5.71
C TRP A 283 8.61 -11.89 5.60
N PRO A 284 9.58 -11.78 4.67
CA PRO A 284 10.59 -12.82 4.50
C PRO A 284 11.43 -13.03 5.77
N HIS A 285 11.46 -14.25 6.29
CA HIS A 285 12.12 -14.57 7.56
C HIS A 285 13.58 -14.13 7.59
N ASP A 286 14.33 -14.35 6.51
CA ASP A 286 15.74 -13.96 6.40
C ASP A 286 15.94 -12.44 6.48
N ASP A 287 15.04 -11.66 5.85
CA ASP A 287 15.09 -10.20 5.91
C ASP A 287 14.76 -9.70 7.31
N VAL A 288 13.75 -10.31 7.96
CA VAL A 288 13.38 -9.96 9.33
C VAL A 288 14.51 -10.29 10.29
N HIS A 289 15.13 -11.47 10.18
CA HIS A 289 16.26 -11.88 11.00
C HIS A 289 17.44 -10.92 10.85
N ARG A 290 17.87 -10.62 9.61
CA ARG A 290 18.94 -9.65 9.36
C ARG A 290 18.64 -8.27 9.97
N PHE A 291 17.41 -7.79 9.81
CA PHE A 291 16.98 -6.51 10.35
C PHE A 291 16.97 -6.51 11.89
N ALA A 292 16.42 -7.56 12.51
CA ALA A 292 16.35 -7.69 13.96
C ALA A 292 17.75 -7.75 14.59
N THR A 293 18.61 -8.63 14.07
CA THR A 293 20.00 -8.80 14.53
C THR A 293 20.78 -7.49 14.41
N ARG A 294 20.71 -6.80 13.27
CA ARG A 294 21.41 -5.53 13.07
C ARG A 294 20.96 -4.45 14.06
N ASN A 295 19.67 -4.42 14.39
CA ASN A 295 19.09 -3.36 15.21
C ASN A 295 18.97 -3.75 16.70
N LYS A 296 19.49 -4.93 17.09
CA LYS A 296 19.39 -5.49 18.44
C LYS A 296 17.94 -5.59 18.93
N LEU A 297 17.06 -6.06 18.05
CA LEU A 297 15.66 -6.37 18.38
C LEU A 297 15.52 -7.85 18.68
N GLU A 298 14.74 -8.20 19.69
CA GLU A 298 14.33 -9.59 19.90
C GLU A 298 13.48 -10.05 18.70
N LEU A 299 13.72 -11.26 18.20
CA LEU A 299 12.92 -11.83 17.12
C LEU A 299 12.23 -13.09 17.62
N ARG A 300 10.91 -13.09 17.57
CA ARG A 300 10.06 -14.27 17.82
C ARG A 300 9.39 -14.68 16.51
N VAL A 301 9.32 -15.98 16.26
CA VAL A 301 8.58 -16.56 15.14
C VAL A 301 7.58 -17.55 15.72
N ARG A 302 6.29 -17.36 15.43
CA ARG A 302 5.23 -18.21 16.00
C ARG A 302 4.16 -18.54 14.97
N SER A 303 3.72 -19.79 14.96
CA SER A 303 2.46 -20.17 14.32
C SER A 303 1.34 -20.02 15.35
N PHE A 304 0.27 -19.33 14.96
CA PHE A 304 -0.90 -19.15 15.82
C PHE A 304 -2.05 -20.04 15.33
N SER A 305 -2.77 -20.59 16.30
CA SER A 305 -4.15 -20.99 16.09
C SER A 305 -5.03 -19.75 15.85
N ARG A 306 -6.22 -19.96 15.30
CA ARG A 306 -7.19 -18.89 15.03
C ARG A 306 -7.55 -18.08 16.28
N ALA A 307 -7.82 -18.77 17.40
CA ALA A 307 -8.17 -18.12 18.66
C ALA A 307 -7.03 -17.24 19.20
N GLU A 308 -5.79 -17.72 19.14
CA GLU A 308 -4.62 -16.93 19.54
C GLU A 308 -4.38 -15.74 18.60
N TYR A 309 -4.61 -15.92 17.30
CA TYR A 309 -4.52 -14.82 16.34
C TYR A 309 -5.56 -13.73 16.62
N VAL A 310 -6.80 -14.11 16.90
CA VAL A 310 -7.86 -13.17 17.29
C VAL A 310 -7.49 -12.43 18.57
N ALA A 311 -6.97 -13.13 19.58
CA ALA A 311 -6.49 -12.52 20.82
C ALA A 311 -5.34 -11.52 20.56
N LEU A 312 -4.37 -11.89 19.72
CA LEU A 312 -3.28 -11.02 19.31
C LEU A 312 -3.82 -9.73 18.67
N ILE A 313 -4.70 -9.84 17.66
CA ILE A 313 -5.25 -8.68 16.96
C ILE A 313 -6.05 -7.78 17.90
N ARG A 314 -6.87 -8.35 18.80
CA ARG A 314 -7.65 -7.58 19.77
C ARG A 314 -6.78 -6.84 20.80
N SER A 315 -5.59 -7.36 21.09
CA SER A 315 -4.64 -6.70 21.99
C SER A 315 -3.79 -5.61 21.30
N CYS A 316 -3.75 -5.57 19.96
CA CYS A 316 -3.08 -4.52 19.21
C CYS A 316 -3.83 -3.20 19.31
N ARG A 317 -3.15 -2.14 19.75
CA ARG A 317 -3.73 -0.78 19.80
C ARG A 317 -3.79 -0.10 18.44
N ASP A 318 -2.92 -0.51 17.52
CA ASP A 318 -2.81 0.08 16.19
C ASP A 318 -2.23 -0.92 15.16
N ALA A 319 -2.43 -0.60 13.88
CA ALA A 319 -1.94 -1.38 12.76
C ALA A 319 -1.79 -0.56 11.47
N SER A 320 -1.21 -1.18 10.45
CA SER A 320 -1.15 -0.64 9.08
C SER A 320 -1.81 -1.60 8.08
N PRO A 321 -3.14 -1.53 7.91
CA PRO A 321 -3.92 -2.45 7.08
C PRO A 321 -3.59 -2.42 5.58
#